data_AF-A0A6V7HRT3-F1
#
_entry.id   AF-A0A6V7HRT3-F1
#
_cell.length_a   1.000
_cell.length_b   1.000
_cell.length_c   1.000
_cell.angle_alpha   90.00
_cell.angle_beta   90.00
_cell.angle_gamma   90.00
#
_symmetry.space_group_name_H-M   'P 1'
#
loop_
_entity.id
_entity.type
_entity.pdbx_description
1 polymer ?
#
loop_
_entity_poly.entity_id
_entity_poly.type
_entity_poly.pdbx_seq_one_letter_code
_entity_poly.pdbx_strand_id
1 'polypeptide(L)'
;IMETKPEPTDILPVRQAKKWYGACMDKKEREKRGIKPIESILMQTGGWPMTMDLVEWSEDDFSWQDVERNYFFITGRFAFYIVMPTWTWDGEKRVPKIS
;
A
#
# COMPACT_ATOMS: atom_id res chain seq x y z
N ILE A 1 23.44 9.82 5.53
CA ILE A 1 22.61 10.84 4.83
C ILE A 1 21.14 10.79 5.28
N MET A 2 20.48 9.63 5.29
CA MET A 2 19.06 9.54 5.71
C MET A 2 18.83 9.53 7.23
N GLU A 3 19.84 9.12 8.01
CA GLU A 3 19.77 9.04 9.47
C GLU A 3 19.72 10.40 10.17
N THR A 4 20.12 11.47 9.49
CA THR A 4 20.06 12.82 10.05
C THR A 4 18.64 13.36 10.03
N LYS A 5 18.32 14.28 10.94
CA LYS A 5 17.03 14.96 10.94
C LYS A 5 16.81 15.72 9.62
N PRO A 6 15.54 15.84 9.17
CA PRO A 6 15.18 16.66 8.03
C PRO A 6 15.43 18.15 8.34
N GLU A 7 16.22 18.80 7.50
CA GLU A 7 16.54 20.22 7.62
C GLU A 7 15.68 21.08 6.68
N PRO A 8 15.38 22.35 7.01
CA PRO A 8 14.61 23.23 6.14
C PRO A 8 15.26 23.47 4.77
N THR A 9 16.59 23.37 4.71
CA THR A 9 17.41 23.54 3.50
C THR A 9 17.45 22.29 2.62
N ASP A 10 16.96 21.13 3.10
CA ASP A 10 16.85 19.93 2.27
C ASP A 10 15.82 20.14 1.15
N ILE A 11 16.18 19.74 -0.07
CA ILE A 11 15.20 19.64 -1.16
C ILE A 11 14.06 18.69 -0.76
N LEU A 12 12.85 18.96 -1.26
CA LEU A 12 11.63 18.25 -0.85
C LEU A 12 11.76 16.71 -0.87
N PRO A 13 12.34 16.07 -1.90
CA PRO A 13 12.47 14.61 -1.92
C PRO A 13 13.37 14.07 -0.80
N VAL A 14 14.49 14.75 -0.54
CA VAL A 14 15.44 14.37 0.52
C VAL A 14 14.78 14.54 1.89
N ARG A 15 14.06 15.65 2.09
CA ARG A 15 13.34 15.90 3.34
C ARG A 15 12.28 14.84 3.61
N GLN A 16 11.54 14.42 2.59
CA GLN A 16 10.54 13.36 2.73
C GLN A 16 11.19 11.98 2.96
N ALA A 17 12.29 11.67 2.28
CA ALA A 17 13.04 10.44 2.48
C ALA A 17 13.59 10.33 3.91
N LYS A 18 14.14 11.42 4.48
CA LYS A 18 14.60 11.47 5.88
C LYS A 18 13.44 11.24 6.86
N LYS A 19 12.27 11.86 6.64
CA LYS A 19 11.07 11.63 7.46
C LYS A 19 10.61 10.17 7.40
N TRP A 20 10.57 9.58 6.20
CA TRP A 20 10.20 8.19 6.01
C TRP A 20 11.18 7.25 6.73
N TYR A 21 12.48 7.49 6.58
CA TYR A 21 13.52 6.73 7.25
C TYR A 21 13.36 6.80 8.78
N GLY A 22 13.19 8.00 9.33
CA GLY A 22 12.97 8.19 10.77
C GLY A 22 11.74 7.44 11.28
N ALA A 23 10.62 7.51 10.57
CA ALA A 23 9.39 6.79 10.93
C ALA A 23 9.55 5.25 10.86
N CYS A 24 10.39 4.75 9.95
CA CYS A 24 10.68 3.32 9.83
C CYS A 24 11.60 2.81 10.96
N MET A 25 12.58 3.63 11.36
CA MET A 25 13.59 3.28 12.36
C MET A 25 13.12 3.49 13.80
N ASP A 26 12.03 4.23 14.02
CA ASP A 26 11.40 4.37 15.34
C ASP A 26 10.72 3.06 15.76
N LYS A 27 11.53 2.17 16.35
CA LYS A 27 11.06 0.87 16.87
C LYS A 27 10.04 1.02 17.98
N LYS A 28 10.20 2.04 18.85
CA LYS A 28 9.33 2.25 20.00
C LYS A 28 7.90 2.55 19.57
N GLU A 29 7.71 3.52 18.67
CA GLU A 29 6.36 3.84 18.17
C GLU A 29 5.83 2.75 17.21
N ARG A 30 6.69 1.98 16.54
CA ARG A 30 6.27 0.81 15.76
C ARG A 30 5.73 -0.31 16.65
N GLU A 31 6.46 -0.69 17.70
CA GLU A 31 6.09 -1.75 18.64
C GLU A 31 4.85 -1.36 19.46
N LYS A 32 4.74 -0.09 19.86
CA LYS A 32 3.56 0.45 20.54
C LYS A 32 2.28 0.35 19.69
N ARG A 33 2.39 0.56 18.37
CA ARG A 33 1.25 0.40 17.44
C ARG A 33 0.91 -1.07 17.20
N GLY A 34 1.93 -1.93 17.15
CA GLY A 34 1.76 -3.37 16.88
C GLY A 34 1.07 -3.62 15.53
N ILE A 35 0.22 -4.65 15.48
CA ILE A 35 -0.50 -5.07 14.26
C ILE A 35 -1.75 -4.23 13.94
N LYS A 36 -2.18 -3.35 14.85
CA LYS A 36 -3.43 -2.60 14.76
C LYS A 36 -3.65 -1.86 13.42
N PRO A 37 -2.62 -1.23 12.80
CA PRO A 37 -2.84 -0.60 11.49
C PRO A 37 -3.25 -1.61 10.42
N ILE A 38 -2.65 -2.80 10.42
CA ILE A 38 -2.96 -3.87 9.46
C ILE A 38 -4.36 -4.42 9.74
N GLU A 39 -4.69 -4.68 11.01
CA GLU A 39 -6.03 -5.12 11.43
C GLU A 39 -7.12 -4.14 10.95
N SER A 40 -6.90 -2.83 11.14
CA SER A 40 -7.85 -1.80 10.68
C SER A 40 -8.02 -1.74 9.16
N ILE A 41 -7.00 -2.14 8.39
CA ILE A 41 -7.08 -2.24 6.93
C ILE A 41 -7.86 -3.49 6.54
N LEU A 42 -7.55 -4.64 7.16
CA LEU A 42 -8.23 -5.92 6.89
C LEU A 42 -9.75 -5.79 7.11
N MET A 43 -10.15 -5.16 8.22
CA MET A 43 -11.55 -4.99 8.60
C MET A 43 -12.37 -4.10 7.62
N GLN A 44 -11.73 -3.33 6.73
CA GLN A 44 -12.45 -2.49 5.76
C GLN A 44 -13.20 -3.28 4.68
N THR A 45 -12.78 -4.53 4.42
CA THR A 45 -13.36 -5.39 3.38
C THR A 45 -13.67 -6.78 3.90
N GLY A 46 -14.29 -6.86 5.08
CA GLY A 46 -14.76 -8.13 5.65
C GLY A 46 -13.69 -8.94 6.37
N GLY A 47 -12.50 -8.38 6.61
CA GLY A 47 -11.45 -9.02 7.41
C GLY A 47 -10.68 -10.13 6.69
N TRP A 48 -10.08 -11.03 7.47
CA TRP A 48 -9.39 -12.21 6.97
C TRP A 48 -10.06 -13.45 7.58
N PRO A 49 -10.71 -14.33 6.79
CA PRO A 49 -11.47 -15.47 7.33
C PRO A 49 -10.69 -16.37 8.30
N MET A 50 -9.37 -16.49 8.16
CA MET A 50 -8.53 -17.28 9.07
C MET A 50 -8.49 -16.72 10.51
N THR A 51 -8.79 -15.44 10.70
CA THR A 51 -8.76 -14.77 12.01
C THR A 51 -10.15 -14.41 12.53
N MET A 52 -11.21 -14.87 11.87
CA MET A 52 -12.60 -14.53 12.18
C MET A 52 -13.40 -15.79 12.50
N ASP A 53 -14.49 -15.60 13.25
CA ASP A 53 -15.44 -16.67 13.49
C ASP A 53 -16.23 -17.00 12.21
N LEU A 54 -16.49 -18.28 11.97
CA LEU A 54 -17.18 -18.78 10.76
C LEU A 54 -18.59 -18.20 10.57
N VAL A 55 -19.19 -17.65 11.62
CA VAL A 55 -20.54 -17.05 11.60
C VAL A 55 -20.47 -15.55 11.30
N GLU A 56 -19.35 -14.90 11.62
CA GLU A 56 -19.16 -13.46 11.41
C GLU A 56 -18.66 -13.15 10.00
N TRP A 57 -17.94 -14.07 9.37
CA TRP A 57 -17.46 -13.92 8.01
C TRP A 57 -18.51 -14.41 7.00
N SER A 58 -18.89 -13.55 6.06
CA SER A 58 -19.91 -13.81 5.03
C SER A 58 -19.32 -13.54 3.63
N GLU A 59 -19.43 -14.53 2.75
CA GLU A 59 -19.02 -14.42 1.33
C GLU A 59 -19.88 -13.40 0.56
N ASP A 60 -21.09 -13.13 1.03
CA ASP A 60 -22.05 -12.27 0.35
C ASP A 60 -21.83 -10.78 0.63
N ASP A 61 -20.99 -10.44 1.63
CA ASP A 61 -20.79 -9.05 2.05
C ASP A 61 -19.89 -8.26 1.08
N PHE A 62 -18.89 -8.93 0.49
CA PHE A 62 -17.95 -8.33 -0.44
C PHE A 62 -17.58 -9.31 -1.56
N SER A 63 -17.70 -8.88 -2.82
CA SER A 63 -17.15 -9.65 -3.92
C SER A 63 -15.63 -9.68 -3.85
N TRP A 64 -14.99 -10.73 -4.37
CA TRP A 64 -13.53 -10.79 -4.43
C TRP A 64 -12.93 -9.61 -5.20
N GLN A 65 -13.66 -9.04 -6.17
CA GLN A 65 -13.28 -7.84 -6.91
C GLN A 65 -13.27 -6.60 -6.02
N ASP A 66 -14.22 -6.46 -5.09
CA ASP A 66 -14.26 -5.34 -4.15
C ASP A 66 -13.09 -5.40 -3.17
N VAL A 67 -12.81 -6.60 -2.65
CA VAL A 67 -11.65 -6.87 -1.80
C VAL A 67 -10.36 -6.53 -2.54
N GLU A 68 -10.18 -7.06 -3.76
CA GLU A 68 -9.00 -6.80 -4.58
C GLU A 68 -8.84 -5.31 -4.89
N ARG A 69 -9.93 -4.60 -5.24
CA ARG A 69 -9.92 -3.17 -5.52
C ARG A 69 -9.46 -2.35 -4.32
N ASN A 70 -9.90 -2.68 -3.11
CA ASN A 70 -9.46 -1.99 -1.90
C ASN A 70 -7.95 -2.13 -1.69
N TYR A 71 -7.42 -3.36 -1.79
CA TYR A 71 -5.99 -3.59 -1.65
C TYR A 71 -5.16 -2.98 -2.78
N PHE A 72 -5.70 -2.89 -4.00
CA PHE A 72 -5.04 -2.20 -5.10
C PHE A 72 -4.78 -0.73 -4.79
N PHE A 73 -5.74 0.00 -4.20
CA PHE A 73 -5.54 1.41 -3.85
C PHE A 73 -4.49 1.63 -2.76
N ILE A 74 -4.26 0.62 -1.91
CA ILE A 74 -3.28 0.67 -0.82
C ILE A 74 -1.88 0.25 -1.31
N THR A 75 -1.81 -0.80 -2.13
CA THR A 75 -0.55 -1.47 -2.50
C THR A 75 -0.07 -1.17 -3.92
N GLY A 76 -0.95 -0.65 -4.77
CA GLY A 76 -0.71 -0.44 -6.21
C GLY A 76 -0.57 -1.73 -7.01
N ARG A 77 -1.01 -2.88 -6.47
CA ARG A 77 -0.88 -4.19 -7.11
C ARG A 77 -2.15 -5.02 -6.94
N PHE A 78 -2.43 -5.85 -7.93
CA PHE A 78 -3.47 -6.86 -7.89
C PHE A 78 -2.89 -8.16 -7.30
N ALA A 79 -3.72 -8.92 -6.60
CA ALA A 79 -3.28 -10.17 -5.97
C ALA A 79 -3.18 -11.30 -7.00
N PHE A 80 -4.11 -11.32 -7.97
CA PHE A 80 -4.26 -12.44 -8.90
C PHE A 80 -3.57 -12.23 -10.25
N TYR A 81 -3.22 -10.99 -10.60
CA TYR A 81 -2.61 -10.67 -11.89
C TYR A 81 -1.65 -9.48 -11.78
N ILE A 82 -0.78 -9.32 -12.77
CA ILE A 82 0.11 -8.16 -12.85
C ILE A 82 -0.32 -7.35 -14.07
N VAL A 83 -0.82 -6.13 -13.82
CA VAL A 83 -1.06 -5.16 -14.89
C VAL A 83 0.19 -4.30 -15.03
N MET A 84 0.98 -4.55 -16.07
CA MET A 84 2.05 -3.65 -16.45
C MET A 84 1.63 -2.85 -17.67
N PRO A 85 1.72 -1.51 -17.64
CA PRO A 85 1.57 -0.72 -18.85
C PRO A 85 2.70 -1.13 -19.80
N THR A 86 2.33 -1.70 -20.94
CA THR A 86 3.27 -1.84 -22.04
C THR A 86 3.38 -0.47 -22.70
N TRP A 87 4.61 -0.01 -22.93
CA TRP A 87 4.84 1.29 -23.55
C TRP A 87 5.31 1.07 -24.98
N THR A 88 4.76 1.83 -25.92
CA THR A 88 5.23 1.91 -27.30
C THR A 88 5.74 3.30 -27.59
N TRP A 89 6.67 3.39 -28.53
CA TRP A 89 7.12 4.66 -29.07
C TRP A 89 6.25 5.03 -30.27
N ASP A 90 5.67 6.23 -30.26
CA ASP A 90 4.89 6.79 -31.38
C ASP A 90 5.73 7.67 -32.33
N GLY A 91 7.03 7.81 -32.04
CA GLY A 91 7.96 8.70 -32.75
C GLY A 91 8.32 9.98 -31.99
N GLU A 92 7.57 10.34 -30.94
CA GLU A 92 7.81 11.54 -30.15
C GLU A 92 7.91 11.23 -28.65
N LYS A 93 7.07 10.32 -28.14
CA LYS A 93 6.99 9.98 -26.72
C LYS A 93 6.65 8.51 -26.50
N ARG A 94 6.79 8.09 -25.25
CA ARG A 94 6.24 6.80 -24.81
C ARG A 94 4.74 6.94 -24.59
N VAL A 95 3.97 6.17 -25.32
CA VAL A 95 2.52 6.06 -25.16
C VAL A 95 2.14 4.68 -24.61
N PRO A 96 1.08 4.56 -23.80
CA PRO A 96 0.57 3.27 -23.37
C PRO A 96 0.10 2.47 -24.59
N LYS A 97 0.55 1.23 -24.72
CA LYS A 97 0.04 0.26 -25.69
C LYS A 97 -1.19 -0.38 -25.08
N ILE A 98 -2.35 -0.01 -25.60
CA ILE A 98 -3.64 -0.61 -25.26
C ILE A 98 -3.77 -1.84 -26.17
N SER A 99 -3.59 -3.03 -25.60
CA SER A 99 -3.81 -4.32 -26.28
C SER A 99 -5.10 -4.96 -25.82
#